data_AF-A0A9X3L962-F1
#
_entry.id   AF-A0A9X3L962-F1
#
_cell.length_a   1.000
_cell.length_b   1.000
_cell.length_c   1.000
_cell.angle_alpha   90.00
_cell.angle_beta   90.00
_cell.angle_gamma   90.00
#
_symmetry.space_group_name_H-M   'P 1'
#
loop_
_entity.id
_entity.type
_entity.pdbx_description
1 polymer ?
#
loop_
_entity_poly.entity_id
_entity_poly.type
_entity_poly.pdbx_seq_one_letter_code
_entity_poly.pdbx_strand_id
1 'polypeptide(L)'
;MKKLSIVVLLLFALISVPTISQAADCPSIVSWDGVQLKSGQIGRVLIQKPSIVYKNINGKFVASRTVKPGENYRVYANKSTYYHLGGGLFILDNKDILYQTPSKSKLSQLNCVKTTLTSLSIGDNKTTAIAKLEPQKVAVVNEFGAPTSVYHDNYNDFYAISYLKNKVASIYTKDKSYQVSGVSVTNTIEQLESKLGTNYETTGNTYPIEIITYDLPKYEANFFIDVHNDNKISAIYLIDHEMIDNNPNLYPKKSTTLETSYETLLFELTNAERKAQGVTVLQNSSKVANVARGHSVDMGLNDYFNHDNLKGQSPFDRLSNGSIQYRNAGENIAMGYTSPYFAHEALMNSLGHRKNIISTAYTQLGVGVYFAKWVYGSIPYYTENFIKP
;
A
#
# COMPACT_ATOMS: atom_id res chain seq x y z
N MET A 1 -64.69 28.61 -60.12
CA MET A 1 -63.49 28.91 -59.31
C MET A 1 -63.58 28.08 -58.02
N LYS A 2 -62.88 26.94 -57.95
CA LYS A 2 -62.81 26.10 -56.74
C LYS A 2 -61.66 26.61 -55.86
N LYS A 3 -61.94 26.99 -54.61
CA LYS A 3 -60.91 27.28 -53.60
C LYS A 3 -60.53 25.97 -52.90
N LEU A 4 -59.24 25.65 -52.93
CA LEU A 4 -58.64 24.49 -52.28
C LEU A 4 -58.17 24.94 -50.89
N SER A 5 -58.71 24.34 -49.82
CA SER A 5 -58.22 24.54 -48.44
C SER A 5 -57.33 23.36 -48.07
N ILE A 6 -56.04 23.63 -47.85
CA ILE A 6 -55.05 22.68 -47.33
C ILE A 6 -55.13 22.72 -45.80
N VAL A 7 -55.48 21.59 -45.19
CA VAL A 7 -55.41 21.37 -43.74
C VAL A 7 -54.04 20.77 -43.44
N VAL A 8 -53.20 21.51 -42.72
CA VAL A 8 -51.90 21.02 -42.22
C VAL A 8 -52.15 20.36 -40.86
N LEU A 9 -52.04 19.03 -40.82
CA LEU A 9 -52.07 18.24 -39.59
C LEU A 9 -50.66 18.23 -38.98
N LEU A 10 -50.43 18.99 -37.91
CA LEU A 10 -49.20 18.95 -37.13
C LEU A 10 -49.27 17.78 -36.13
N LEU A 11 -48.59 16.68 -36.44
CA LEU A 11 -48.32 15.60 -35.48
C LEU A 11 -47.26 16.06 -34.47
N PHE A 12 -47.67 16.33 -33.23
CA PHE A 12 -46.73 16.46 -32.11
C PHE A 12 -46.32 15.07 -31.62
N ALA A 13 -45.12 14.64 -32.00
CA ALA A 13 -44.49 13.48 -31.36
C ALA A 13 -44.01 13.88 -29.96
N LEU A 14 -44.65 13.34 -28.92
CA LEU A 14 -44.17 13.40 -27.54
C LEU A 14 -42.88 12.58 -27.43
N ILE A 15 -41.73 13.25 -27.56
CA ILE A 15 -40.43 12.68 -27.24
C ILE A 15 -40.34 12.63 -25.71
N SER A 16 -40.56 11.45 -25.13
CA SER A 16 -40.24 11.19 -23.73
C SER A 16 -38.74 11.29 -23.56
N VAL A 17 -38.26 12.43 -23.08
CA VAL A 17 -36.86 12.59 -22.65
C VAL A 17 -36.64 11.59 -21.52
N PRO A 18 -35.71 10.62 -21.64
CA PRO A 18 -35.38 9.77 -20.51
C PRO A 18 -34.82 10.68 -19.43
N THR A 19 -35.46 10.68 -18.27
CA THR A 19 -34.91 11.30 -17.07
C THR A 19 -33.55 10.66 -16.84
N ILE A 20 -32.49 11.44 -17.02
CA ILE A 20 -31.15 11.06 -16.57
C ILE A 20 -31.33 10.81 -15.08
N SER A 21 -31.31 9.54 -14.69
CA SER A 21 -31.24 9.15 -13.29
C SER A 21 -30.00 9.82 -12.74
N GLN A 22 -30.19 10.89 -11.97
CA GLN A 22 -29.16 11.51 -11.17
C GLN A 22 -28.47 10.37 -10.41
N ALA A 23 -27.16 10.21 -10.61
CA ALA A 23 -26.40 9.21 -9.88
C ALA A 23 -26.67 9.47 -8.39
N ALA A 24 -27.24 8.47 -7.70
CA ALA A 24 -27.56 8.62 -6.30
C ALA A 24 -26.27 8.97 -5.53
N ASP A 25 -26.25 10.13 -4.87
CA ASP A 25 -25.09 10.58 -4.10
C ASP A 25 -24.67 9.49 -3.10
N CYS A 26 -23.40 9.08 -3.16
CA CYS A 26 -22.87 8.09 -2.23
C CYS A 26 -22.91 8.65 -0.79
N PRO A 27 -23.32 7.86 0.21
CA PRO A 27 -23.32 8.32 1.60
C PRO A 27 -21.90 8.60 2.09
N SER A 28 -21.72 9.57 3.01
CA SER A 28 -20.40 9.86 3.60
C SER A 28 -19.95 8.83 4.65
N ILE A 29 -20.90 8.16 5.30
CA ILE A 29 -20.66 7.08 6.27
C ILE A 29 -21.70 5.98 6.01
N VAL A 30 -21.25 4.73 5.97
CA VAL A 30 -22.15 3.56 5.92
C VAL A 30 -22.26 2.98 7.31
N SER A 31 -23.44 3.07 7.91
CA SER A 31 -23.74 2.43 9.19
C SER A 31 -24.53 1.14 8.99
N TRP A 32 -24.23 0.15 9.82
CA TRP A 32 -24.95 -1.11 9.97
C TRP A 32 -25.41 -1.24 11.42
N ASP A 33 -26.72 -1.09 11.65
CA ASP A 33 -27.39 -1.05 12.95
C ASP A 33 -26.75 -0.06 13.94
N GLY A 34 -26.56 1.18 13.50
CA GLY A 34 -26.02 2.27 14.32
C GLY A 34 -24.49 2.28 14.47
N VAL A 35 -23.78 1.28 13.95
CA VAL A 35 -22.30 1.22 13.98
C VAL A 35 -21.73 1.39 12.58
N GLN A 36 -20.68 2.20 12.43
CA GLN A 36 -20.00 2.38 11.15
C GLN A 36 -19.39 1.06 10.65
N LEU A 37 -19.77 0.70 9.43
CA LEU A 37 -19.20 -0.38 8.62
C LEU A 37 -17.85 0.07 8.05
N LYS A 38 -16.81 -0.74 8.24
CA LYS A 38 -15.43 -0.42 7.85
C LYS A 38 -14.99 -1.17 6.60
N SER A 39 -13.98 -0.65 5.89
CA SER A 39 -13.35 -1.35 4.76
C SER A 39 -12.81 -2.71 5.22
N GLY A 40 -12.91 -3.73 4.37
CA GLY A 40 -12.51 -5.10 4.70
C GLY A 40 -13.37 -5.83 5.75
N GLN A 41 -14.36 -5.16 6.35
CA GLN A 41 -15.31 -5.81 7.26
C GLN A 41 -16.25 -6.71 6.47
N ILE A 42 -16.14 -8.03 6.65
CA ILE A 42 -16.99 -9.04 6.01
C ILE A 42 -18.23 -9.40 6.83
N GLY A 43 -18.29 -8.96 8.09
CA GLY A 43 -19.40 -9.27 8.98
C GLY A 43 -19.24 -8.72 10.38
N ARG A 44 -20.06 -9.22 11.31
CA ARG A 44 -19.92 -8.97 12.74
C ARG A 44 -20.28 -10.20 13.54
N VAL A 45 -19.77 -10.27 14.76
CA VAL A 45 -20.16 -11.24 15.77
C VAL A 45 -20.90 -10.51 16.89
N LEU A 46 -22.12 -10.96 17.20
CA LEU A 46 -22.88 -10.57 18.39
C LEU A 46 -22.72 -11.65 19.46
N ILE A 47 -22.25 -11.27 20.64
CA ILE A 47 -22.07 -12.20 21.76
C ILE A 47 -23.44 -12.55 22.35
N GLN A 48 -23.80 -13.83 22.38
CA GLN A 48 -25.05 -14.33 22.98
C GLN A 48 -24.84 -14.80 24.42
N LYS A 49 -23.69 -15.42 24.70
CA LYS A 49 -23.28 -15.88 26.03
C LYS A 49 -21.83 -15.48 26.33
N PRO A 50 -21.42 -15.37 27.62
CA PRO A 50 -20.04 -15.03 27.96
C PRO A 50 -19.04 -15.90 27.18
N SER A 51 -18.14 -15.25 26.46
CA SER A 51 -17.22 -15.90 25.51
C SER A 51 -15.81 -15.37 25.69
N ILE A 52 -14.81 -16.04 25.10
CA ILE A 52 -13.40 -15.62 25.18
C ILE A 52 -12.96 -15.08 23.82
N VAL A 53 -12.32 -13.91 23.84
CA VAL A 53 -11.52 -13.40 22.72
C VAL A 53 -10.08 -13.85 22.92
N TYR A 54 -9.47 -14.34 21.85
CA TYR A 54 -8.12 -14.89 21.81
C TYR A 54 -7.17 -14.00 21.03
N LYS A 55 -5.88 -14.10 21.33
CA LYS A 55 -4.78 -13.66 20.44
C LYS A 55 -4.14 -14.89 19.83
N ASN A 56 -3.72 -14.78 18.57
CA ASN A 56 -2.89 -15.82 17.96
C ASN A 56 -1.42 -15.51 18.26
N ILE A 57 -0.78 -16.39 19.02
CA ILE A 57 0.65 -16.33 19.33
C ILE A 57 1.24 -17.63 18.82
N ASN A 58 2.04 -17.55 17.75
CA ASN A 58 2.72 -18.70 17.13
C ASN A 58 1.78 -19.86 16.73
N GLY A 59 0.61 -19.54 16.16
CA GLY A 59 -0.37 -20.52 15.72
C GLY A 59 -1.25 -21.10 16.85
N LYS A 60 -1.05 -20.66 18.09
CA LYS A 60 -1.88 -21.04 19.24
C LYS A 60 -2.79 -19.89 19.67
N PHE A 61 -4.06 -20.21 19.92
CA PHE A 61 -5.01 -19.25 20.47
C PHE A 61 -4.83 -19.15 21.99
N VAL A 62 -4.31 -18.00 22.42
CA VAL A 62 -4.13 -17.66 23.84
C VAL A 62 -5.28 -16.77 24.27
N ALA A 63 -5.98 -17.12 25.35
CA ALA A 63 -7.08 -16.33 25.89
C ALA A 63 -6.61 -14.90 26.20
N SER A 64 -7.29 -13.90 25.64
CA SER A 64 -6.97 -12.49 25.86
C SER A 64 -7.91 -11.86 26.90
N ARG A 65 -9.22 -12.07 26.76
CA ARG A 65 -10.23 -11.56 27.70
C ARG A 65 -11.59 -12.21 27.48
N THR A 66 -12.44 -12.14 28.49
CA THR A 66 -13.85 -12.52 28.42
C THR A 66 -14.69 -11.36 27.90
N VAL A 67 -15.69 -11.66 27.06
CA VAL A 67 -16.64 -10.70 26.47
C VAL A 67 -18.06 -11.03 26.89
N LYS A 68 -18.89 -10.00 27.09
CA LYS A 68 -20.23 -10.15 27.66
C LYS A 68 -21.32 -10.28 26.58
N PRO A 69 -22.45 -10.94 26.89
CA PRO A 69 -23.63 -10.92 26.04
C PRO A 69 -24.03 -9.49 25.62
N GLY A 70 -24.41 -9.32 24.36
CA GLY A 70 -24.80 -8.03 23.77
C GLY A 70 -23.65 -7.24 23.14
N GLU A 71 -22.39 -7.60 23.39
CA GLU A 71 -21.25 -6.96 22.72
C GLU A 71 -21.20 -7.31 21.22
N ASN A 72 -20.83 -6.33 20.40
CA ASN A 72 -20.68 -6.49 18.96
C ASN A 72 -19.22 -6.28 18.52
N TYR A 73 -18.72 -7.20 17.70
CA TYR A 73 -17.36 -7.15 17.17
C TYR A 73 -17.37 -7.22 15.65
N ARG A 74 -16.57 -6.37 14.98
CA ARG A 74 -16.36 -6.46 13.52
C ARG A 74 -15.65 -7.75 13.18
N VAL A 75 -15.96 -8.34 12.02
CA VAL A 75 -15.27 -9.51 11.49
C VAL A 75 -14.63 -9.16 10.15
N TYR A 76 -13.35 -9.51 10.00
CA TYR A 76 -12.53 -9.24 8.82
C TYR A 76 -12.14 -10.52 8.07
N ALA A 77 -12.25 -11.68 8.71
CA ALA A 77 -12.09 -12.97 8.07
C ALA A 77 -12.93 -14.03 8.80
N ASN A 78 -13.55 -14.91 8.03
CA ASN A 78 -14.25 -16.10 8.53
C ASN A 78 -13.38 -17.30 8.18
N LYS A 79 -13.00 -18.06 9.20
CA LYS A 79 -12.16 -19.24 9.10
C LYS A 79 -12.86 -20.41 9.78
N SER A 80 -14.05 -20.80 9.30
CA SER A 80 -14.88 -22.01 9.60
C SER A 80 -15.04 -22.46 11.07
N THR A 81 -13.97 -22.46 11.84
CA THR A 81 -13.85 -22.69 13.28
C THR A 81 -13.67 -21.40 14.09
N TYR A 82 -13.34 -20.26 13.48
CA TYR A 82 -13.19 -18.97 14.17
C TYR A 82 -13.36 -17.74 13.25
N TYR A 83 -13.55 -16.57 13.88
CA TYR A 83 -13.63 -15.26 13.23
C TYR A 83 -12.47 -14.35 13.63
N HIS A 84 -11.91 -13.59 12.68
CA HIS A 84 -10.88 -12.57 12.94
C HIS A 84 -11.51 -11.21 13.21
N LEU A 85 -11.28 -10.65 14.41
CA LEU A 85 -11.93 -9.43 14.90
C LEU A 85 -11.17 -8.12 14.61
N GLY A 86 -9.99 -8.21 14.00
CA GLY A 86 -9.09 -7.06 13.78
C GLY A 86 -8.01 -6.98 14.87
N GLY A 87 -6.88 -6.34 14.57
CA GLY A 87 -5.78 -6.14 15.54
C GLY A 87 -5.19 -7.43 16.14
N GLY A 88 -5.21 -8.54 15.40
CA GLY A 88 -4.73 -9.85 15.87
C GLY A 88 -5.62 -10.53 16.92
N LEU A 89 -6.89 -10.14 17.02
CA LEU A 89 -7.88 -10.75 17.91
C LEU A 89 -8.79 -11.72 17.15
N PHE A 90 -9.22 -12.77 17.85
CA PHE A 90 -10.00 -13.88 17.30
C PHE A 90 -11.10 -14.32 18.27
N ILE A 91 -12.17 -14.90 17.75
CA ILE A 91 -13.20 -15.57 18.56
C ILE A 91 -13.61 -16.87 17.88
N LEU A 92 -13.78 -17.93 18.67
CA LEU A 92 -14.16 -19.25 18.13
C LEU A 92 -15.62 -19.23 17.63
N ASP A 93 -15.86 -19.94 16.54
CA ASP A 93 -17.20 -20.13 16.00
C ASP A 93 -17.94 -21.22 16.80
N ASN A 94 -18.94 -20.81 17.58
CA ASN A 94 -19.72 -21.70 18.42
C ASN A 94 -21.12 -21.13 18.69
N LYS A 95 -21.94 -21.90 19.40
CA LYS A 95 -23.33 -21.56 19.75
C LYS A 95 -23.50 -20.34 20.68
N ASP A 96 -22.40 -19.83 21.25
CA ASP A 96 -22.42 -18.71 22.20
C ASP A 96 -22.29 -17.35 21.50
N ILE A 97 -22.13 -17.36 20.18
CA ILE A 97 -22.04 -16.18 19.33
C ILE A 97 -22.99 -16.29 18.13
N LEU A 98 -23.31 -15.13 17.55
CA LEU A 98 -24.06 -15.03 16.31
C LEU A 98 -23.25 -14.23 15.29
N TYR A 99 -22.80 -14.89 14.22
CA TYR A 99 -22.20 -14.22 13.08
C TYR A 99 -23.27 -13.73 12.11
N GLN A 100 -23.10 -12.49 11.64
CA GLN A 100 -23.98 -11.88 10.66
C GLN A 100 -23.14 -11.22 9.57
N THR A 101 -23.69 -11.13 8.36
CA THR A 101 -23.09 -10.42 7.23
C THR A 101 -23.89 -9.15 6.91
N PRO A 102 -23.23 -8.05 6.50
CA PRO A 102 -23.93 -6.88 5.98
C PRO A 102 -24.73 -7.24 4.72
N SER A 103 -25.82 -6.53 4.47
CA SER A 103 -26.62 -6.73 3.26
C SER A 103 -25.84 -6.34 2.00
N LYS A 104 -26.21 -6.90 0.84
CA LYS A 104 -25.64 -6.51 -0.46
C LYS A 104 -25.72 -5.00 -0.71
N SER A 105 -26.81 -4.36 -0.29
CA SER A 105 -26.99 -2.90 -0.37
C SER A 105 -26.02 -2.13 0.53
N LYS A 106 -25.70 -2.64 1.73
CA LYS A 106 -24.70 -2.02 2.61
C LYS A 106 -23.29 -2.17 2.07
N LEU A 107 -22.98 -3.33 1.49
CA LEU A 107 -21.72 -3.55 0.79
C LEU A 107 -21.60 -2.66 -0.45
N SER A 108 -22.67 -2.48 -1.22
CA SER A 108 -22.67 -1.58 -2.38
C SER A 108 -22.54 -0.12 -1.95
N GLN A 109 -23.19 0.30 -0.87
CA GLN A 109 -23.00 1.62 -0.27
C GLN A 109 -21.55 1.80 0.16
N LEU A 110 -20.95 0.84 0.86
CA LEU A 110 -19.55 0.91 1.30
C LEU A 110 -18.59 1.02 0.11
N ASN A 111 -18.85 0.25 -0.94
CA ASN A 111 -18.10 0.33 -2.19
C ASN A 111 -18.31 1.68 -2.90
N CYS A 112 -19.54 2.22 -2.90
CA CYS A 112 -19.86 3.56 -3.41
C CYS A 112 -19.01 4.62 -2.69
N VAL A 113 -19.04 4.62 -1.34
CA VAL A 113 -18.20 5.50 -0.53
C VAL A 113 -16.73 5.28 -0.87
N LYS A 114 -16.25 4.04 -1.00
CA LYS A 114 -14.87 3.74 -1.40
C LYS A 114 -14.54 4.36 -2.77
N THR A 115 -15.41 4.20 -3.77
CA THR A 115 -15.24 4.76 -5.12
C THR A 115 -15.34 6.30 -5.16
N THR A 116 -16.02 6.93 -4.20
CA THR A 116 -16.05 8.39 -4.07
C THR A 116 -14.89 8.93 -3.21
N LEU A 117 -14.43 8.14 -2.23
CA LEU A 117 -13.24 8.38 -1.41
C LEU A 117 -11.94 8.21 -2.21
N THR A 118 -11.94 7.42 -3.29
CA THR A 118 -10.82 7.27 -4.25
C THR A 118 -10.60 8.50 -5.14
N SER A 119 -11.32 9.60 -4.91
CA SER A 119 -11.03 10.92 -5.48
C SER A 119 -9.83 11.61 -4.80
N LEU A 120 -8.82 10.86 -4.36
CA LEU A 120 -7.57 11.46 -3.88
C LEU A 120 -6.75 11.85 -5.10
N SER A 121 -6.64 13.16 -5.32
CA SER A 121 -5.92 13.72 -6.45
C SER A 121 -4.71 14.52 -6.00
N ILE A 122 -3.69 14.55 -6.85
CA ILE A 122 -2.62 15.53 -6.72
C ILE A 122 -3.24 16.94 -6.67
N GLY A 123 -2.83 17.74 -5.69
CA GLY A 123 -3.31 19.08 -5.39
C GLY A 123 -4.50 19.19 -4.44
N ASP A 124 -5.10 18.08 -4.01
CA ASP A 124 -6.15 18.09 -2.98
C ASP A 124 -5.63 18.71 -1.69
N ASN A 125 -6.49 19.41 -0.94
CA ASN A 125 -6.09 19.93 0.36
C ASN A 125 -5.80 18.78 1.35
N LYS A 126 -4.73 18.90 2.13
CA LYS A 126 -4.33 17.89 3.11
C LYS A 126 -5.46 17.50 4.06
N THR A 127 -6.19 18.47 4.60
CA THR A 127 -7.28 18.22 5.56
C THR A 127 -8.40 17.40 4.92
N THR A 128 -8.80 17.75 3.69
CA THR A 128 -9.85 17.01 2.97
C THR A 128 -9.37 15.64 2.53
N ALA A 129 -8.10 15.50 2.15
CA ALA A 129 -7.51 14.22 1.78
C ALA A 129 -7.46 13.25 2.97
N ILE A 130 -6.98 13.70 4.12
CA ILE A 130 -6.86 12.86 5.33
C ILE A 130 -8.24 12.42 5.84
N ALA A 131 -9.27 13.25 5.71
CA ALA A 131 -10.63 12.88 6.09
C ALA A 131 -11.17 11.66 5.30
N LYS A 132 -10.57 11.33 4.15
CA LYS A 132 -10.94 10.19 3.32
C LYS A 132 -10.17 8.90 3.66
N LEU A 133 -9.15 8.97 4.50
CA LEU A 133 -8.18 7.90 4.71
C LEU A 133 -8.35 7.25 6.08
N GLU A 134 -7.81 6.04 6.21
CA GLU A 134 -7.61 5.41 7.50
C GLU A 134 -6.67 6.25 8.39
N PRO A 135 -6.65 6.04 9.72
CA PRO A 135 -5.74 6.78 10.59
C PRO A 135 -4.28 6.61 10.17
N GLN A 136 -3.55 7.72 10.21
CA GLN A 136 -2.12 7.76 9.97
C GLN A 136 -1.39 6.74 10.84
N LYS A 137 -0.48 5.98 10.22
CA LYS A 137 0.34 4.96 10.89
C LYS A 137 1.75 5.46 11.16
N VAL A 138 2.34 6.12 10.17
CA VAL A 138 3.72 6.60 10.22
C VAL A 138 3.83 7.98 9.58
N ALA A 139 4.72 8.83 10.12
CA ALA A 139 5.19 10.05 9.47
C ALA A 139 6.67 9.88 9.09
N VAL A 140 7.04 10.21 7.85
CA VAL A 140 8.41 10.14 7.33
C VAL A 140 8.69 11.34 6.43
N VAL A 141 9.92 11.47 5.92
CA VAL A 141 10.24 12.38 4.80
C VAL A 141 10.60 11.56 3.56
N ASN A 142 10.17 12.00 2.38
CA ASN A 142 10.48 11.32 1.12
C ASN A 142 11.76 11.85 0.45
N GLU A 143 12.05 11.34 -0.75
CA GLU A 143 13.21 11.69 -1.58
C GLU A 143 13.33 13.18 -1.91
N PHE A 144 12.22 13.91 -1.87
CA PHE A 144 12.14 15.35 -2.13
C PHE A 144 12.23 16.20 -0.84
N GLY A 145 12.49 15.55 0.31
CA GLY A 145 12.47 16.19 1.63
C GLY A 145 11.06 16.58 2.11
N ALA A 146 10.01 16.10 1.44
CA ALA A 146 8.63 16.46 1.75
C ALA A 146 8.06 15.60 2.88
N PRO A 147 7.27 16.19 3.81
CA PRO A 147 6.56 15.43 4.82
C PRO A 147 5.60 14.43 4.17
N THR A 148 5.75 13.17 4.56
CA THR A 148 5.04 12.02 4.00
C THR A 148 4.34 11.27 5.11
N SER A 149 3.13 10.79 4.85
CA SER A 149 2.34 10.04 5.82
C SER A 149 1.87 8.73 5.21
N VAL A 150 2.02 7.65 5.97
CA VAL A 150 1.56 6.30 5.59
C VAL A 150 0.22 6.02 6.25
N TYR A 151 -0.73 5.53 5.46
CA TYR A 151 -2.10 5.21 5.84
C TYR A 151 -2.44 3.79 5.38
N HIS A 152 -3.02 2.99 6.28
CA HIS A 152 -3.55 1.66 5.95
C HIS A 152 -4.38 1.12 7.11
N ASP A 153 -5.27 0.15 6.85
CA ASP A 153 -5.85 -0.71 7.89
C ASP A 153 -5.22 -2.09 7.83
N ASN A 154 -4.27 -2.38 8.75
CA ASN A 154 -3.52 -3.64 8.77
C ASN A 154 -2.95 -4.00 7.37
N TYR A 155 -2.27 -3.03 6.76
CA TYR A 155 -1.68 -3.09 5.42
C TYR A 155 -2.67 -3.28 4.26
N ASN A 156 -3.98 -3.28 4.51
CA ASN A 156 -4.98 -3.10 3.45
C ASN A 156 -5.14 -1.62 3.14
N ASP A 157 -5.54 -1.31 1.90
CA ASP A 157 -5.79 0.06 1.44
C ASP A 157 -4.57 0.97 1.73
N PHE A 158 -3.38 0.51 1.31
CA PHE A 158 -2.10 1.15 1.62
C PHE A 158 -1.88 2.41 0.78
N TYR A 159 -1.58 3.53 1.44
CA TYR A 159 -1.17 4.78 0.83
C TYR A 159 0.05 5.35 1.53
N ALA A 160 0.99 5.89 0.77
CA ALA A 160 1.99 6.82 1.25
C ALA A 160 1.82 8.15 0.49
N ILE A 161 1.55 9.23 1.22
CA ILE A 161 1.14 10.51 0.63
C ILE A 161 2.04 11.61 1.15
N SER A 162 2.66 12.33 0.22
CA SER A 162 3.47 13.51 0.51
C SER A 162 2.68 14.79 0.31
N TYR A 163 3.04 15.82 1.08
CA TYR A 163 2.37 17.11 1.04
C TYR A 163 3.33 18.26 0.75
N LEU A 164 2.92 19.16 -0.14
CA LEU A 164 3.60 20.42 -0.45
C LEU A 164 2.61 21.57 -0.27
N LYS A 165 2.96 22.62 0.48
CA LYS A 165 2.10 23.80 0.72
C LYS A 165 0.66 23.43 1.13
N ASN A 166 0.52 22.44 2.02
CA ASN A 166 -0.76 21.89 2.50
C ASN A 166 -1.65 21.23 1.43
N LYS A 167 -1.07 20.86 0.29
CA LYS A 167 -1.71 20.09 -0.77
C LYS A 167 -1.05 18.72 -0.93
N VAL A 168 -1.81 17.73 -1.36
CA VAL A 168 -1.30 16.42 -1.78
C VAL A 168 -0.37 16.65 -2.97
N ALA A 169 0.86 16.14 -2.88
CA ALA A 169 1.88 16.37 -3.91
C ALA A 169 2.59 15.09 -4.34
N SER A 170 2.43 13.98 -3.62
CA SER A 170 2.63 12.66 -4.21
C SER A 170 1.70 11.63 -3.58
N ILE A 171 1.42 10.55 -4.31
CA ILE A 171 0.58 9.44 -3.87
C ILE A 171 1.22 8.15 -4.37
N TYR A 172 1.76 7.32 -3.46
CA TYR A 172 2.07 5.92 -3.74
C TYR A 172 0.97 5.05 -3.15
N THR A 173 0.45 4.09 -3.93
CA THR A 173 -0.57 3.16 -3.43
C THR A 173 -0.57 1.81 -4.15
N LYS A 174 -0.99 0.78 -3.43
CA LYS A 174 -1.31 -0.57 -3.94
C LYS A 174 -2.81 -0.90 -3.78
N ASP A 175 -3.63 0.09 -3.40
CA ASP A 175 -5.06 -0.11 -3.18
C ASP A 175 -5.77 -0.39 -4.51
N LYS A 176 -6.37 -1.57 -4.61
CA LYS A 176 -7.12 -2.05 -5.78
C LYS A 176 -8.31 -1.17 -6.15
N SER A 177 -8.81 -0.38 -5.21
CA SER A 177 -9.91 0.55 -5.46
C SER A 177 -9.45 1.91 -5.96
N TYR A 178 -8.18 2.28 -5.74
CA TYR A 178 -7.64 3.54 -6.21
C TYR A 178 -7.67 3.60 -7.73
N GLN A 179 -8.12 4.73 -8.26
CA GLN A 179 -8.13 5.00 -9.68
C GLN A 179 -7.56 6.38 -9.97
N VAL A 180 -6.69 6.44 -10.96
CA VAL A 180 -6.19 7.67 -11.57
C VAL A 180 -6.55 7.64 -13.05
N SER A 181 -7.28 8.65 -13.53
CA SER A 181 -7.77 8.68 -14.92
C SER A 181 -8.51 7.39 -15.34
N GLY A 182 -9.21 6.76 -14.39
CA GLY A 182 -9.93 5.51 -14.60
C GLY A 182 -9.06 4.25 -14.68
N VAL A 183 -7.77 4.34 -14.34
CA VAL A 183 -6.82 3.23 -14.26
C VAL A 183 -6.54 2.89 -12.80
N SER A 184 -6.55 1.61 -12.46
CA SER A 184 -6.20 1.04 -11.15
C SER A 184 -5.12 -0.04 -11.31
N VAL A 185 -4.56 -0.50 -10.18
CA VAL A 185 -3.66 -1.66 -10.14
C VAL A 185 -4.31 -2.97 -10.62
N THR A 186 -5.63 -3.00 -10.83
CA THR A 186 -6.32 -4.19 -11.36
C THR A 186 -6.41 -4.23 -12.88
N ASN A 187 -5.99 -3.16 -13.55
CA ASN A 187 -6.01 -3.07 -15.00
C ASN A 187 -4.80 -3.78 -15.63
N THR A 188 -5.00 -4.30 -16.84
CA THR A 188 -3.90 -4.77 -17.71
C THR A 188 -3.19 -3.59 -18.36
N ILE A 189 -2.02 -3.84 -18.95
CA ILE A 189 -1.29 -2.84 -19.76
C ILE A 189 -2.15 -2.36 -20.93
N GLU A 190 -2.83 -3.26 -21.66
CA GLU A 190 -3.75 -2.86 -22.74
C GLU A 190 -4.88 -1.92 -22.24
N GLN A 191 -5.40 -2.16 -21.03
CA GLN A 191 -6.42 -1.31 -20.43
C GLN A 191 -5.85 0.04 -19.98
N LEU A 192 -4.62 0.09 -19.49
CA LEU A 192 -3.88 1.32 -19.21
C LEU A 192 -3.70 2.14 -20.50
N GLU A 193 -3.18 1.52 -21.56
CA GLU A 193 -2.92 2.15 -22.86
C GLU A 193 -4.20 2.65 -23.55
N SER A 194 -5.30 1.88 -23.49
CA SER A 194 -6.59 2.34 -24.02
C SER A 194 -7.15 3.58 -23.31
N LYS A 195 -6.72 3.86 -22.08
CA LYS A 195 -7.19 5.00 -21.28
C LYS A 195 -6.25 6.21 -21.38
N LEU A 196 -4.94 5.97 -21.39
CA LEU A 196 -3.92 7.02 -21.34
C LEU A 196 -3.10 7.18 -22.63
N GLY A 197 -3.31 6.30 -23.61
CA GLY A 197 -2.54 6.22 -24.84
C GLY A 197 -1.23 5.44 -24.66
N THR A 198 -0.49 5.30 -25.76
CA THR A 198 0.79 4.56 -25.82
C THR A 198 2.01 5.48 -25.82
N ASN A 199 1.81 6.78 -25.57
CA ASN A 199 2.91 7.74 -25.46
C ASN A 199 3.34 7.84 -24.00
N TYR A 200 4.23 6.93 -23.60
CA TYR A 200 4.78 6.83 -22.25
C TYR A 200 6.27 6.48 -22.32
N GLU A 201 6.98 6.75 -21.23
CA GLU A 201 8.35 6.29 -21.02
C GLU A 201 8.37 4.95 -20.30
N THR A 202 9.42 4.17 -20.55
CA THR A 202 9.71 2.95 -19.77
C THR A 202 11.15 2.96 -19.33
N THR A 203 11.41 2.30 -18.20
CA THR A 203 12.78 2.02 -17.75
C THR A 203 13.52 1.07 -18.69
N GLY A 204 12.77 0.26 -19.47
CA GLY A 204 13.28 -0.77 -20.36
C GLY A 204 14.03 -1.89 -19.62
N ASN A 205 14.55 -2.89 -20.36
CA ASN A 205 15.27 -4.07 -19.83
C ASN A 205 16.59 -3.77 -19.08
N THR A 206 16.91 -2.50 -18.80
CA THR A 206 18.22 -2.07 -18.28
C THR A 206 18.28 -2.06 -16.75
N TYR A 207 17.13 -2.06 -16.07
CA TYR A 207 17.03 -2.11 -14.62
C TYR A 207 16.10 -3.25 -14.20
N PRO A 208 16.27 -3.86 -13.01
CA PRO A 208 15.37 -4.90 -12.52
C PRO A 208 13.99 -4.35 -12.10
N ILE A 209 13.61 -3.18 -12.61
CA ILE A 209 12.31 -2.55 -12.41
C ILE A 209 11.71 -2.24 -13.77
N GLU A 210 10.44 -2.58 -13.92
CA GLU A 210 9.64 -2.25 -15.09
C GLU A 210 8.58 -1.23 -14.65
N ILE A 211 8.61 -0.06 -15.28
CA ILE A 211 7.70 1.05 -14.98
C ILE A 211 7.19 1.60 -16.30
N ILE A 212 5.89 1.88 -16.34
CA ILE A 212 5.28 2.69 -17.38
C ILE A 212 5.02 4.08 -16.79
N THR A 213 5.64 5.11 -17.37
CA THR A 213 5.60 6.48 -16.86
C THR A 213 4.93 7.41 -17.85
N TYR A 214 3.85 8.07 -17.42
CA TYR A 214 3.19 9.12 -18.18
C TYR A 214 3.49 10.48 -17.57
N ASP A 215 4.01 11.39 -18.39
CA ASP A 215 4.09 12.82 -18.08
C ASP A 215 2.72 13.46 -18.35
N LEU A 216 1.91 13.63 -17.29
CA LEU A 216 0.59 14.25 -17.38
C LEU A 216 0.68 15.73 -16.97
N PRO A 217 -0.20 16.64 -17.43
CA PRO A 217 0.00 18.09 -17.30
C PRO A 217 0.28 18.64 -15.89
N LYS A 218 -0.04 17.91 -14.83
CA LYS A 218 0.15 18.32 -13.44
C LYS A 218 1.13 17.44 -12.66
N TYR A 219 1.32 16.20 -13.09
CA TYR A 219 2.05 15.21 -12.34
C TYR A 219 2.57 14.10 -13.26
N GLU A 220 3.67 13.51 -12.84
CA GLU A 220 4.19 12.28 -13.40
C GLU A 220 3.41 11.10 -12.79
N ALA A 221 2.93 10.20 -13.63
CA ALA A 221 2.20 8.99 -13.22
C ALA A 221 3.02 7.74 -13.55
N ASN A 222 3.56 7.11 -12.50
CA ASN A 222 4.35 5.88 -12.58
C ASN A 222 3.47 4.67 -12.26
N PHE A 223 3.37 3.73 -13.19
CA PHE A 223 2.72 2.45 -13.02
C PHE A 223 3.80 1.37 -12.93
N PHE A 224 4.01 0.83 -11.73
CA PHE A 224 4.97 -0.26 -11.53
C PHE A 224 4.40 -1.57 -12.04
N ILE A 225 5.21 -2.34 -12.75
CA ILE A 225 4.81 -3.59 -13.40
C ILE A 225 5.48 -4.77 -12.71
N ASP A 226 4.68 -5.74 -12.28
CA ASP A 226 5.16 -7.03 -11.80
C ASP A 226 5.40 -7.97 -12.99
N VAL A 227 6.66 -8.09 -13.42
CA VAL A 227 7.05 -8.90 -14.58
C VAL A 227 6.95 -10.42 -14.34
N HIS A 228 6.68 -10.82 -13.09
CA HIS A 228 6.54 -12.23 -12.70
C HIS A 228 5.09 -12.58 -12.33
N ASN A 229 4.15 -11.67 -12.55
CA ASN A 229 2.72 -11.84 -12.32
C ASN A 229 1.91 -11.29 -13.49
N ASP A 230 2.13 -11.87 -14.68
CA ASP A 230 1.44 -11.53 -15.93
C ASP A 230 1.57 -10.04 -16.33
N ASN A 231 2.70 -9.39 -16.00
CA ASN A 231 2.93 -7.97 -16.25
C ASN A 231 1.79 -7.08 -15.70
N LYS A 232 1.22 -7.45 -14.54
CA LYS A 232 0.18 -6.66 -13.88
C LYS A 232 0.77 -5.43 -13.22
N ILE A 233 -0.03 -4.38 -13.13
CA ILE A 233 0.30 -3.19 -12.36
C ILE A 233 0.36 -3.57 -10.87
N SER A 234 1.51 -3.43 -10.22
CA SER A 234 1.72 -3.74 -8.81
C SER A 234 1.41 -2.56 -7.89
N ALA A 235 1.69 -1.34 -8.36
CA ALA A 235 1.53 -0.10 -7.63
C ALA A 235 1.39 1.09 -8.57
N ILE A 236 0.80 2.17 -8.05
CA ILE A 236 0.70 3.46 -8.73
C ILE A 236 1.46 4.49 -7.88
N TYR A 237 2.32 5.29 -8.50
CA TYR A 237 3.00 6.41 -7.87
C TYR A 237 2.87 7.69 -8.69
N LEU A 238 2.12 8.64 -8.13
CA LEU A 238 1.90 9.96 -8.71
C LEU A 238 2.81 10.98 -8.04
N ILE A 239 3.44 11.87 -8.80
CA ILE A 239 4.35 12.90 -8.29
C ILE A 239 4.04 14.24 -8.96
N ASP A 240 3.66 15.25 -8.18
CA ASP A 240 3.42 16.61 -8.69
C ASP A 240 4.68 17.21 -9.30
N HIS A 241 4.58 17.84 -10.47
CA HIS A 241 5.73 18.46 -11.13
C HIS A 241 6.38 19.55 -10.28
N GLU A 242 5.61 20.30 -9.48
CA GLU A 242 6.16 21.30 -8.57
C GLU A 242 7.08 20.64 -7.52
N MET A 243 6.80 19.39 -7.12
CA MET A 243 7.67 18.66 -6.19
C MET A 243 9.00 18.26 -6.84
N ILE A 244 8.95 17.80 -8.10
CA ILE A 244 10.12 17.41 -8.90
C ILE A 244 10.98 18.65 -9.21
N ASP A 245 10.37 19.70 -9.75
CA ASP A 245 11.05 20.93 -10.17
C ASP A 245 11.77 21.66 -9.02
N ASN A 246 11.20 21.59 -7.82
CA ASN A 246 11.82 22.16 -6.62
C ASN A 246 13.05 21.37 -6.13
N ASN A 247 13.31 20.18 -6.68
CA ASN A 247 14.38 19.28 -6.26
C ASN A 247 15.13 18.73 -7.49
N PRO A 248 15.91 19.57 -8.19
CA PRO A 248 16.54 19.21 -9.46
C PRO A 248 17.66 18.16 -9.34
N ASN A 249 18.06 17.78 -8.12
CA ASN A 249 19.08 16.75 -7.93
C ASN A 249 18.42 15.37 -7.95
N LEU A 250 18.91 14.48 -8.80
CA LEU A 250 18.45 13.10 -8.89
C LEU A 250 18.50 12.38 -7.53
N TYR A 251 19.53 12.65 -6.75
CA TYR A 251 19.68 12.10 -5.40
C TYR A 251 19.58 13.19 -4.33
N PRO A 252 18.87 12.91 -3.23
CA PRO A 252 18.87 13.82 -2.10
C PRO A 252 20.25 13.88 -1.44
N LYS A 253 20.48 14.97 -0.71
CA LYS A 253 21.67 15.08 0.15
C LYS A 253 21.53 14.10 1.31
N LYS A 254 22.64 13.48 1.71
CA LYS A 254 22.72 12.66 2.92
C LYS A 254 22.05 13.34 4.12
N SER A 255 21.14 12.61 4.77
CA SER A 255 20.41 13.05 5.95
C SER A 255 20.03 11.84 6.80
N THR A 256 20.35 11.86 8.09
CA THR A 256 19.98 10.78 9.02
C THR A 256 18.46 10.65 9.19
N THR A 257 17.73 11.77 9.10
CA THR A 257 16.27 11.77 9.08
C THR A 257 15.74 11.05 7.84
N LEU A 258 16.40 11.23 6.69
CA LEU A 258 16.03 10.57 5.45
C LEU A 258 16.39 9.08 5.47
N GLU A 259 17.56 8.70 6.00
CA GLU A 259 17.95 7.30 6.24
C GLU A 259 16.88 6.57 7.06
N THR A 260 16.51 7.15 8.21
CA THR A 260 15.49 6.56 9.10
C THR A 260 14.11 6.50 8.43
N SER A 261 13.78 7.52 7.62
CA SER A 261 12.54 7.56 6.85
C SER A 261 12.49 6.47 5.78
N TYR A 262 13.61 6.22 5.10
CA TYR A 262 13.70 5.21 4.06
C TYR A 262 13.61 3.80 4.64
N GLU A 263 14.26 3.56 5.78
CA GLU A 263 14.15 2.30 6.50
C GLU A 263 12.70 2.01 6.92
N THR A 264 12.05 3.03 7.48
CA THR A 264 10.66 2.90 7.93
C THR A 264 9.73 2.65 6.75
N LEU A 265 9.87 3.43 5.68
CA LEU A 265 9.02 3.30 4.50
C LEU A 265 9.22 1.95 3.79
N LEU A 266 10.47 1.48 3.65
CA LEU A 266 10.75 0.18 3.06
C LEU A 266 10.20 -0.98 3.91
N PHE A 267 10.26 -0.88 5.25
CA PHE A 267 9.60 -1.83 6.15
C PHE A 267 8.07 -1.87 5.93
N GLU A 268 7.44 -0.69 5.84
CA GLU A 268 5.99 -0.60 5.60
C GLU A 268 5.60 -1.16 4.23
N LEU A 269 6.38 -0.89 3.18
CA LEU A 269 6.17 -1.42 1.82
C LEU A 269 6.31 -2.94 1.79
N THR A 270 7.35 -3.49 2.42
CA THR A 270 7.57 -4.94 2.51
C THR A 270 6.40 -5.63 3.21
N ASN A 271 5.83 -5.04 4.26
CA ASN A 271 4.64 -5.58 4.90
C ASN A 271 3.35 -5.37 4.10
N ALA A 272 3.22 -4.28 3.35
CA ALA A 272 2.13 -4.06 2.40
C ALA A 272 2.09 -5.17 1.34
N GLU A 273 3.26 -5.52 0.80
CA GLU A 273 3.39 -6.60 -0.18
C GLU A 273 3.07 -7.96 0.44
N ARG A 274 3.63 -8.27 1.61
CA ARG A 274 3.32 -9.50 2.34
C ARG A 274 1.83 -9.66 2.58
N LYS A 275 1.15 -8.57 2.95
CA LYS A 275 -0.30 -8.56 3.13
C LYS A 275 -1.04 -8.84 1.82
N ALA A 276 -0.62 -8.22 0.72
CA ALA A 276 -1.20 -8.44 -0.61
C ALA A 276 -1.06 -9.90 -1.08
N GLN A 277 0.06 -10.54 -0.75
CA GLN A 277 0.35 -11.95 -1.04
C GLN A 277 -0.28 -12.93 -0.03
N GLY A 278 -1.02 -12.43 0.96
CA GLY A 278 -1.71 -13.26 1.95
C GLY A 278 -0.80 -13.91 2.98
N VAL A 279 0.45 -13.47 3.12
CA VAL A 279 1.40 -13.96 4.13
C VAL A 279 1.43 -13.03 5.35
N THR A 280 1.87 -13.56 6.50
CA THR A 280 1.88 -12.81 7.76
C THR A 280 2.90 -11.67 7.71
N VAL A 281 2.51 -10.48 8.15
CA VAL A 281 3.41 -9.32 8.28
C VAL A 281 4.53 -9.59 9.28
N LEU A 282 5.70 -9.01 9.03
CA LEU A 282 6.89 -9.13 9.86
C LEU A 282 6.87 -8.08 10.96
N GLN A 283 7.43 -8.44 12.12
CA GLN A 283 7.66 -7.51 13.21
C GLN A 283 8.96 -6.75 12.99
N ASN A 284 8.94 -5.43 13.19
CA ASN A 284 10.17 -4.65 13.14
C ASN A 284 11.11 -5.07 14.28
N SER A 285 12.40 -5.22 13.98
CA SER A 285 13.44 -5.58 14.95
C SER A 285 14.59 -4.59 14.88
N SER A 286 14.68 -3.71 15.87
CA SER A 286 15.71 -2.66 15.94
C SER A 286 17.12 -3.24 16.01
N LYS A 287 17.32 -4.38 16.68
CA LYS A 287 18.61 -5.06 16.75
C LYS A 287 19.05 -5.56 15.38
N VAL A 288 18.13 -6.15 14.61
CA VAL A 288 18.39 -6.62 13.24
C VAL A 288 18.60 -5.45 12.30
N ALA A 289 17.83 -4.37 12.45
CA ALA A 289 17.97 -3.13 11.68
C ALA A 289 19.34 -2.49 11.89
N ASN A 290 19.90 -2.53 13.11
CA ASN A 290 21.25 -2.03 13.37
C ASN A 290 22.32 -2.83 12.61
N VAL A 291 22.19 -4.15 12.52
CA VAL A 291 23.09 -4.99 11.72
C VAL A 291 22.94 -4.67 10.22
N ALA A 292 21.70 -4.55 9.74
CA ALA A 292 21.41 -4.19 8.35
C ALA A 292 22.01 -2.82 7.99
N ARG A 293 21.84 -1.81 8.88
CA ARG A 293 22.40 -0.46 8.66
C ARG A 293 23.92 -0.50 8.67
N GLY A 294 24.53 -1.30 9.54
CA GLY A 294 25.97 -1.54 9.55
C GLY A 294 26.49 -2.03 8.20
N HIS A 295 25.75 -2.92 7.53
CA HIS A 295 26.11 -3.41 6.19
C HIS A 295 25.94 -2.33 5.11
N SER A 296 24.84 -1.59 5.11
CA SER A 296 24.65 -0.45 4.19
C SER A 296 25.75 0.61 4.33
N VAL A 297 26.16 0.89 5.58
CA VAL A 297 27.31 1.79 5.87
C VAL A 297 28.60 1.22 5.32
N ASP A 298 28.86 -0.07 5.54
CA ASP A 298 30.09 -0.73 5.08
C ASP A 298 30.19 -0.74 3.55
N MET A 299 29.12 -1.13 2.86
CA MET A 299 29.01 -1.05 1.39
C MET A 299 29.27 0.38 0.88
N GLY A 300 28.58 1.36 1.45
CA GLY A 300 28.68 2.74 0.99
C GLY A 300 29.98 3.47 1.36
N LEU A 301 30.69 3.06 2.40
CA LEU A 301 31.99 3.65 2.78
C LEU A 301 33.17 3.02 2.03
N ASN A 302 33.04 1.75 1.62
CA ASN A 302 34.12 1.01 0.98
C ASN A 302 33.86 0.73 -0.51
N ASP A 303 32.86 1.39 -1.10
CA ASP A 303 32.55 1.37 -2.54
C ASP A 303 32.40 -0.06 -3.11
N TYR A 304 31.57 -0.87 -2.45
CA TYR A 304 31.25 -2.22 -2.92
C TYR A 304 29.76 -2.52 -2.74
N PHE A 305 29.27 -3.49 -3.52
CA PHE A 305 27.88 -3.96 -3.43
C PHE A 305 27.86 -5.49 -3.47
N ASN A 306 27.83 -6.11 -2.29
CA ASN A 306 27.86 -7.57 -2.12
C ASN A 306 27.20 -7.97 -0.78
N HIS A 307 26.65 -9.18 -0.71
CA HIS A 307 26.19 -9.79 0.53
C HIS A 307 27.32 -10.07 1.50
N ASP A 308 28.49 -10.50 1.03
CA ASP A 308 29.67 -10.69 1.86
C ASP A 308 30.45 -9.38 1.96
N ASN A 309 30.87 -9.01 3.16
CA ASN A 309 31.69 -7.81 3.33
C ASN A 309 33.15 -8.05 2.93
N LEU A 310 33.96 -7.00 2.86
CA LEU A 310 35.37 -7.08 2.47
C LEU A 310 36.25 -7.88 3.46
N LYS A 311 35.72 -8.25 4.63
CA LYS A 311 36.37 -9.15 5.59
C LYS A 311 35.95 -10.62 5.39
N GLY A 312 35.16 -10.92 4.35
CA GLY A 312 34.61 -12.23 4.05
C GLY A 312 33.47 -12.67 4.98
N GLN A 313 32.84 -11.73 5.70
CA GLN A 313 31.73 -12.04 6.61
C GLN A 313 30.42 -11.99 5.85
N SER A 314 29.69 -13.10 5.89
CA SER A 314 28.35 -13.24 5.32
C SER A 314 27.30 -12.48 6.14
N PRO A 315 26.06 -12.33 5.63
CA PRO A 315 24.96 -11.76 6.42
C PRO A 315 24.74 -12.51 7.74
N PHE A 316 24.97 -13.83 7.73
CA PHE A 316 24.84 -14.72 8.87
C PHE A 316 25.91 -14.46 9.93
N ASP A 317 27.14 -14.22 9.51
CA ASP A 317 28.25 -13.82 10.39
C ASP A 317 27.98 -12.45 11.01
N ARG A 318 27.48 -11.49 10.22
CA ARG A 318 27.11 -10.16 10.72
C ARG A 318 25.99 -10.23 11.76
N LEU A 319 24.96 -11.05 11.54
CA LEU A 319 23.90 -11.30 12.52
C LEU A 319 24.45 -11.96 13.79
N SER A 320 25.33 -12.96 13.66
CA SER A 320 25.98 -13.63 14.79
C SER A 320 26.83 -12.65 15.62
N ASN A 321 27.65 -11.83 14.97
CA ASN A 321 28.45 -10.78 15.62
C ASN A 321 27.59 -9.71 16.30
N GLY A 322 26.39 -9.43 15.74
CA GLY A 322 25.37 -8.61 16.36
C GLY A 322 24.63 -9.28 17.52
N SER A 323 25.04 -10.48 17.94
CA SER A 323 24.38 -11.29 18.97
C SER A 323 22.90 -11.57 18.66
N ILE A 324 22.57 -11.73 17.38
CA ILE A 324 21.22 -12.06 16.91
C ILE A 324 21.10 -13.58 16.78
N GLN A 325 20.21 -14.17 17.57
CA GLN A 325 19.86 -15.58 17.45
C GLN A 325 18.73 -15.77 16.43
N TYR A 326 18.85 -16.77 15.58
CA TYR A 326 17.84 -17.12 14.58
C TYR A 326 17.94 -18.59 14.17
N ARG A 327 16.80 -19.14 13.73
CA ARG A 327 16.67 -20.45 13.07
C ARG A 327 16.70 -20.33 11.55
N ASN A 328 16.16 -19.23 11.03
CA ASN A 328 16.20 -18.88 9.61
C ASN A 328 16.61 -17.41 9.49
N ALA A 329 17.40 -17.09 8.47
CA ALA A 329 17.71 -15.72 8.09
C ALA A 329 17.83 -15.59 6.57
N GLY A 330 17.63 -14.38 6.07
CA GLY A 330 17.86 -14.00 4.68
C GLY A 330 18.18 -12.52 4.59
N GLU A 331 18.82 -12.11 3.51
CA GLU A 331 19.18 -10.72 3.24
C GLU A 331 18.75 -10.32 1.83
N ASN A 332 18.20 -9.12 1.68
CA ASN A 332 18.14 -8.41 0.41
C ASN A 332 19.01 -7.15 0.51
N ILE A 333 19.67 -6.80 -0.61
CA ILE A 333 20.39 -5.54 -0.74
C ILE A 333 19.95 -4.82 -2.02
N ALA A 334 19.90 -3.49 -1.97
CA ALA A 334 19.64 -2.65 -3.13
C ALA A 334 20.52 -1.38 -3.06
N MET A 335 20.81 -0.77 -4.19
CA MET A 335 21.65 0.43 -4.28
C MET A 335 21.17 1.34 -5.40
N GLY A 336 21.24 2.66 -5.19
CA GLY A 336 20.99 3.64 -6.25
C GLY A 336 19.53 3.91 -6.56
N TYR A 337 18.57 3.24 -5.91
CA TYR A 337 17.17 3.62 -6.06
C TYR A 337 16.90 4.91 -5.29
N THR A 338 16.39 5.94 -5.98
CA THR A 338 16.19 7.28 -5.43
C THR A 338 15.21 7.30 -4.25
N SER A 339 14.27 6.35 -4.18
CA SER A 339 13.33 6.21 -3.07
C SER A 339 13.05 4.75 -2.71
N PRO A 340 12.51 4.48 -1.50
CA PRO A 340 12.08 3.15 -1.08
C PRO A 340 11.01 2.52 -1.98
N TYR A 341 10.18 3.34 -2.65
CA TYR A 341 9.17 2.83 -3.59
C TYR A 341 9.84 2.09 -4.76
N PHE A 342 10.82 2.74 -5.40
CA PHE A 342 11.59 2.12 -6.48
C PHE A 342 12.43 0.94 -5.99
N ALA A 343 13.07 1.06 -4.82
CA ALA A 343 13.87 -0.03 -4.25
C ALA A 343 13.00 -1.29 -3.99
N HIS A 344 11.83 -1.11 -3.39
CA HIS A 344 10.90 -2.21 -3.09
C HIS A 344 10.41 -2.91 -4.35
N GLU A 345 9.92 -2.15 -5.35
CA GLU A 345 9.40 -2.73 -6.58
C GLU A 345 10.50 -3.42 -7.40
N ALA A 346 11.74 -2.90 -7.38
CA ALA A 346 12.90 -3.56 -7.97
C ALA A 346 13.26 -4.88 -7.26
N LEU A 347 13.24 -4.90 -5.93
CA LEU A 347 13.46 -6.13 -5.16
C LEU A 347 12.36 -7.15 -5.45
N MET A 348 11.11 -6.72 -5.58
CA MET A 348 10.02 -7.60 -5.98
C MET A 348 10.22 -8.16 -7.38
N ASN A 349 10.71 -7.39 -8.34
CA ASN A 349 11.00 -7.89 -9.69
C ASN A 349 12.29 -8.74 -9.81
N SER A 350 13.00 -8.99 -8.71
CA SER A 350 14.05 -10.01 -8.63
C SER A 350 13.54 -11.27 -7.91
N LEU A 351 13.47 -12.41 -8.60
CA LEU A 351 12.96 -13.66 -8.01
C LEU A 351 13.71 -14.09 -6.74
N GLY A 352 15.02 -13.83 -6.66
CA GLY A 352 15.81 -14.12 -5.46
C GLY A 352 15.35 -13.26 -4.27
N HIS A 353 15.24 -11.96 -4.47
CA HIS A 353 14.85 -11.02 -3.42
C HIS A 353 13.37 -11.13 -3.05
N ARG A 354 12.49 -11.30 -4.04
CA ARG A 354 11.05 -11.58 -3.84
C ARG A 354 10.86 -12.75 -2.90
N LYS A 355 11.57 -13.86 -3.11
CA LYS A 355 11.45 -15.06 -2.25
C LYS A 355 11.67 -14.71 -0.78
N ASN A 356 12.61 -13.82 -0.46
CA ASN A 356 12.79 -13.36 0.92
C ASN A 356 11.60 -12.54 1.42
N ILE A 357 11.15 -11.55 0.64
CA ILE A 357 10.04 -10.65 0.98
C ILE A 357 8.76 -11.43 1.28
N ILE A 358 8.41 -12.44 0.49
CA ILE A 358 7.15 -13.19 0.63
C ILE A 358 7.29 -14.48 1.46
N SER A 359 8.48 -14.80 1.96
CA SER A 359 8.73 -16.04 2.69
C SER A 359 7.95 -16.10 4.00
N THR A 360 7.31 -17.25 4.27
CA THR A 360 6.70 -17.57 5.57
C THR A 360 7.72 -18.10 6.59
N ALA A 361 9.00 -18.24 6.19
CA ALA A 361 10.06 -18.72 7.05
C ALA A 361 10.57 -17.68 8.05
N TYR A 362 10.18 -16.40 7.89
CA TYR A 362 10.60 -15.27 8.70
C TYR A 362 9.45 -14.67 9.50
N THR A 363 9.78 -14.07 10.65
CA THR A 363 8.81 -13.41 11.55
C THR A 363 9.22 -11.98 11.91
N GLN A 364 10.47 -11.62 11.69
CA GLN A 364 10.99 -10.27 11.93
C GLN A 364 11.77 -9.74 10.72
N LEU A 365 11.80 -8.42 10.59
CA LEU A 365 12.55 -7.67 9.60
C LEU A 365 13.29 -6.54 10.29
N GLY A 366 14.55 -6.35 9.91
CA GLY A 366 15.30 -5.12 10.18
C GLY A 366 15.75 -4.51 8.87
N VAL A 367 15.45 -3.23 8.67
CA VAL A 367 15.87 -2.48 7.49
C VAL A 367 16.95 -1.48 7.89
N GLY A 368 17.99 -1.36 7.06
CA GLY A 368 19.08 -0.42 7.25
C GLY A 368 19.39 0.34 5.98
N VAL A 369 19.48 1.67 6.07
CA VAL A 369 19.80 2.54 4.93
C VAL A 369 20.99 3.43 5.24
N TYR A 370 21.83 3.64 4.24
CA TYR A 370 22.95 4.56 4.30
C TYR A 370 23.08 5.34 2.99
N PHE A 371 23.29 6.66 3.09
CA PHE A 371 23.56 7.50 1.93
C PHE A 371 25.07 7.72 1.78
N ALA A 372 25.68 7.06 0.80
CA ALA A 372 27.07 7.27 0.43
C ALA A 372 27.24 8.57 -0.36
N LYS A 373 28.33 9.31 -0.12
CA LYS A 373 28.58 10.57 -0.83
C LYS A 373 28.90 10.29 -2.31
N TRP A 374 28.28 11.04 -3.22
CA TRP A 374 28.55 10.98 -4.65
C TRP A 374 28.65 12.39 -5.27
N VAL A 375 29.23 12.50 -6.47
CA VAL A 375 29.53 13.79 -7.13
C VAL A 375 28.27 14.67 -7.30
N TYR A 376 27.10 14.06 -7.53
CA TYR A 376 25.84 14.78 -7.75
C TYR A 376 24.78 14.54 -6.66
N GLY A 377 25.19 14.09 -5.46
CA GLY A 377 24.26 13.87 -4.36
C GLY A 377 24.72 12.79 -3.39
N SER A 378 23.81 11.89 -3.02
CA SER A 378 24.18 10.74 -2.19
C SER A 378 23.45 9.48 -2.64
N ILE A 379 24.22 8.44 -2.95
CA ILE A 379 23.69 7.15 -3.42
C ILE A 379 23.20 6.36 -2.21
N PRO A 380 21.92 5.99 -2.16
CA PRO A 380 21.39 5.17 -1.07
C PRO A 380 21.76 3.70 -1.26
N TYR A 381 22.16 3.09 -0.15
CA TYR A 381 22.35 1.65 0.03
C TYR A 381 21.28 1.15 0.99
N TYR A 382 20.58 0.09 0.61
CA TYR A 382 19.49 -0.52 1.36
C TYR A 382 19.86 -1.95 1.72
N THR A 383 19.60 -2.36 2.95
CA THR A 383 19.72 -3.74 3.41
C THR A 383 18.45 -4.13 4.15
N GLU A 384 17.83 -5.24 3.77
CA GLU A 384 16.73 -5.89 4.50
C GLU A 384 17.23 -7.21 5.09
N ASN A 385 17.29 -7.31 6.41
CA ASN A 385 17.60 -8.55 7.10
C ASN A 385 16.34 -9.17 7.68
N PHE A 386 16.00 -10.36 7.17
CA PHE A 386 14.86 -11.15 7.59
C PHE A 386 15.32 -12.21 8.58
N ILE A 387 14.60 -12.40 9.68
CA ILE A 387 14.92 -13.48 10.63
C ILE A 387 13.66 -14.20 11.16
N LYS A 388 13.88 -15.42 11.63
CA LYS A 388 13.01 -16.11 12.58
C LYS A 388 13.84 -16.55 13.78
N PRO A 389 13.63 -15.98 14.98
CA PRO A 389 14.34 -16.35 16.20
C PRO A 389 14.26 -17.85 16.55
#